data_AF-A0A6B0VRI0-F1
#
_entry.id   AF-A0A6B0VRI0-F1
#
_cell.length_a   1.000
_cell.length_b   1.000
_cell.length_c   1.000
_cell.angle_alpha   90.00
_cell.angle_beta   90.00
_cell.angle_gamma   90.00
#
_symmetry.space_group_name_H-M   'P 1'
#
loop_
_entity.id
_entity.type
_entity.pdbx_description
1 polymer ?
#
loop_
_entity_poly.entity_id
_entity_poly.type
_entity_poly.pdbx_seq_one_letter_code
_entity_poly.pdbx_strand_id
1 'polypeptide(L)'
;MLETVYGLVSLVFVLGGVLVAVEYRSYTDEQRARAPLLSRAYLGCAVALCLGGAGGLAWLVSGGNVWTMSAIVTLIGALPCFVQFLLHRKLDVQRSPLADRLGDAVARTVNAPDHER
;
A
#
# COMPACT_ATOMS: atom_id res chain seq x y z
N MET A 1 15.34 -19.37 8.64
CA MET A 1 15.56 -18.45 7.50
C MET A 1 14.26 -18.11 6.77
N LEU A 2 13.54 -19.10 6.22
CA LEU A 2 12.27 -18.86 5.51
C LEU A 2 11.22 -18.13 6.38
N GLU A 3 10.99 -18.58 7.60
CA GLU A 3 10.07 -17.91 8.54
C GLU A 3 10.41 -16.44 8.78
N THR A 4 11.70 -16.11 8.92
CA THR A 4 12.18 -14.72 9.06
C THR A 4 11.85 -13.89 7.83
N VAL A 5 12.07 -14.43 6.64
CA VAL A 5 11.74 -13.76 5.37
C VAL A 5 10.24 -13.51 5.29
N TYR A 6 9.41 -14.51 5.55
CA TYR A 6 7.95 -14.34 5.50
C TYR A 6 7.41 -13.45 6.62
N GLY A 7 8.05 -13.44 7.80
CA GLY A 7 7.77 -12.48 8.85
C GLY A 7 8.03 -11.03 8.42
N LEU A 8 9.15 -10.78 7.73
CA LEU A 8 9.46 -9.48 7.14
C LEU A 8 8.47 -9.11 6.04
N VAL A 9 8.10 -10.04 5.16
CA VAL A 9 7.08 -9.82 4.13
C VAL A 9 5.72 -9.47 4.76
N SER A 10 5.36 -10.11 5.85
CA SER A 10 4.16 -9.78 6.64
C SER A 10 4.19 -8.34 7.14
N LEU A 11 5.34 -7.86 7.63
CA LEU A 11 5.52 -6.48 8.04
C LEU A 11 5.37 -5.52 6.85
N VAL A 12 6.00 -5.85 5.71
CA VAL A 12 5.86 -5.07 4.46
C VAL A 12 4.41 -5.00 4.01
N PHE A 13 3.62 -6.06 4.19
CA PHE A 13 2.21 -6.07 3.84
C PHE A 13 1.39 -5.13 4.72
N VAL A 14 1.64 -5.11 6.03
CA VAL A 14 1.01 -4.15 6.93
C VAL A 14 1.35 -2.72 6.52
N LEU A 15 2.64 -2.43 6.29
CA LEU A 15 3.09 -1.10 5.85
C LEU A 15 2.50 -0.71 4.49
N GLY A 16 2.45 -1.64 3.54
CA GLY A 16 1.84 -1.45 2.23
C GLY A 16 0.34 -1.17 2.33
N GLY A 17 -0.38 -1.86 3.22
CA GLY A 17 -1.80 -1.61 3.47
C GLY A 17 -2.04 -0.21 4.05
N VAL A 18 -1.20 0.23 4.99
CA VAL A 18 -1.22 1.61 5.50
C VAL A 18 -0.94 2.61 4.39
N LEU A 19 0.08 2.36 3.55
CA LEU A 19 0.42 3.24 2.43
C LEU A 19 -0.74 3.38 1.45
N VAL A 20 -1.39 2.27 1.06
CA VAL A 20 -2.58 2.27 0.20
C VAL A 20 -3.73 3.04 0.85
N ALA A 21 -3.93 2.92 2.16
CA ALA A 21 -4.97 3.67 2.87
C ALA A 21 -4.68 5.18 2.90
N VAL A 22 -3.42 5.57 3.08
CA VAL A 22 -3.00 6.98 3.00
C VAL A 22 -3.15 7.50 1.56
N GLU A 23 -2.81 6.69 0.56
CA GLU A 23 -2.98 7.03 -0.85
C GLU A 23 -4.46 7.23 -1.17
N TYR A 24 -5.30 6.29 -0.74
CA TYR A 24 -6.75 6.40 -0.85
C TYR A 24 -7.27 7.72 -0.28
N ARG A 25 -6.78 8.11 0.91
CA ARG A 25 -7.13 9.39 1.57
C ARG A 25 -6.71 10.63 0.79
N SER A 26 -5.67 10.53 -0.05
CA SER A 26 -5.17 11.66 -0.85
C SER A 26 -6.05 11.98 -2.07
N TYR A 27 -6.85 11.03 -2.56
CA TYR A 27 -7.83 11.28 -3.63
C TYR A 27 -8.96 12.21 -3.15
N THR A 28 -9.37 13.13 -4.01
CA THR A 28 -10.52 14.01 -3.78
C THR A 28 -11.84 13.25 -3.89
N ASP A 29 -12.90 13.79 -3.28
CA ASP A 29 -14.22 13.15 -3.35
C ASP A 29 -14.78 13.12 -4.77
N GLU A 30 -14.49 14.13 -5.59
CA GLU A 30 -14.83 14.14 -7.02
C GLU A 30 -14.13 13.00 -7.78
N GLN A 31 -12.84 12.77 -7.52
CA GLN A 31 -12.11 11.66 -8.14
C GLN A 31 -12.70 10.32 -7.71
N ARG A 32 -13.00 10.13 -6.41
CA ARG A 32 -13.63 8.90 -5.91
C ARG A 32 -15.02 8.68 -6.53
N ALA A 33 -15.79 9.73 -6.73
CA ALA A 33 -17.12 9.67 -7.34
C ALA A 33 -17.10 9.24 -8.81
N ARG A 34 -16.03 9.54 -9.56
CA ARG A 34 -15.85 9.07 -10.95
C ARG A 34 -15.62 7.56 -11.05
N ALA A 35 -15.11 6.94 -9.99
CA ALA A 35 -14.74 5.51 -9.97
C ALA A 35 -15.06 4.84 -8.62
N PRO A 36 -16.33 4.78 -8.18
CA PRO A 36 -16.68 4.40 -6.81
C PRO A 36 -16.35 2.93 -6.49
N LEU A 37 -16.58 2.02 -7.45
CA LEU A 37 -16.25 0.60 -7.29
C LEU A 37 -14.74 0.37 -7.18
N LEU A 38 -13.93 1.01 -8.04
CA LEU A 38 -12.47 0.88 -8.01
C LEU A 38 -11.88 1.55 -6.76
N SER A 39 -12.44 2.69 -6.35
CA SER A 39 -12.06 3.37 -5.11
C SER A 39 -12.31 2.49 -3.88
N ARG A 40 -13.48 1.83 -3.81
CA ARG A 40 -13.80 0.85 -2.75
C ARG A 40 -12.91 -0.39 -2.83
N ALA A 41 -12.64 -0.91 -4.02
CA ALA A 41 -11.74 -2.05 -4.22
C ALA A 41 -10.31 -1.71 -3.77
N TYR A 42 -9.84 -0.50 -4.03
CA TYR A 42 -8.52 -0.04 -3.62
C TYR A 42 -8.41 0.08 -2.10
N LEU A 43 -9.43 0.64 -1.44
CA LEU A 43 -9.52 0.63 0.02
C LEU A 43 -9.60 -0.81 0.58
N GLY A 44 -10.33 -1.70 -0.11
CA GLY A 44 -10.41 -3.12 0.22
C GLY A 44 -9.04 -3.81 0.15
N CYS A 45 -8.21 -3.46 -0.82
CA CYS A 45 -6.83 -3.95 -0.92
C CYS A 45 -5.98 -3.50 0.28
N ALA A 46 -6.18 -2.27 0.76
CA ALA A 46 -5.53 -1.75 1.96
C ALA A 46 -5.84 -2.63 3.19
N VAL A 47 -7.12 -2.94 3.39
CA VAL A 47 -7.59 -3.80 4.48
C VAL A 47 -7.06 -5.22 4.33
N ALA A 48 -7.12 -5.79 3.12
CA ALA A 48 -6.64 -7.15 2.84
C ALA A 48 -5.13 -7.29 3.12
N LEU A 49 -4.33 -6.28 2.75
CA LEU A 49 -2.90 -6.23 3.04
C LEU A 49 -2.63 -6.17 4.55
N CYS A 50 -3.32 -5.29 5.29
CA CYS A 50 -3.16 -5.18 6.74
C CYS A 50 -3.54 -6.47 7.46
N LEU A 51 -4.71 -7.05 7.13
CA LEU A 51 -5.19 -8.28 7.73
C LEU A 51 -4.34 -9.49 7.32
N GLY A 52 -3.92 -9.58 6.06
CA GLY A 52 -3.03 -10.62 5.57
C GLY A 52 -1.66 -10.57 6.21
N GLY A 53 -1.08 -9.36 6.37
CA GLY A 53 0.20 -9.16 7.03
C GLY A 53 0.14 -9.47 8.53
N ALA A 54 -0.84 -8.93 9.26
CA ALA A 54 -1.00 -9.19 10.69
C ALA A 54 -1.38 -10.65 10.99
N GLY A 55 -2.32 -11.21 10.20
CA GLY A 55 -2.74 -12.60 10.30
C GLY A 55 -1.61 -13.57 9.93
N GLY A 56 -0.83 -13.27 8.90
CA GLY A 56 0.36 -14.05 8.53
C GLY A 56 1.43 -14.05 9.63
N LEU A 57 1.65 -12.90 10.27
CA LEU A 57 2.59 -12.82 11.39
C LEU A 57 2.10 -13.63 12.59
N ALA A 58 0.82 -13.51 12.95
CA ALA A 58 0.20 -14.29 14.01
C ALA A 58 0.26 -15.80 13.72
N TRP A 59 0.05 -16.20 12.46
CA TRP A 59 0.15 -17.58 11.99
C TRP A 59 1.56 -18.16 12.12
N LEU A 60 2.60 -17.41 11.74
CA LEU A 60 3.98 -17.87 11.91
C LEU A 60 4.35 -17.98 13.39
N VAL A 61 3.94 -17.01 14.21
CA VAL A 61 4.21 -17.01 15.66
C VAL A 61 3.53 -18.20 16.36
N SER A 62 2.38 -18.67 15.86
CA SER A 62 1.70 -19.86 16.38
C SER A 62 2.23 -21.20 15.83
N GLY A 63 3.33 -21.19 15.05
CA GLY A 63 3.93 -22.41 14.47
C GLY A 63 3.30 -22.87 13.16
N GLY A 64 2.60 -21.97 12.47
CA GLY A 64 1.94 -22.22 11.20
C GLY A 64 2.90 -22.45 10.03
N ASN A 65 2.43 -23.16 8.99
CA ASN A 65 3.24 -23.51 7.82
C ASN A 65 3.51 -22.29 6.91
N VAL A 66 4.78 -22.09 6.57
CA VAL A 66 5.28 -21.04 5.68
C VAL A 66 4.72 -21.14 4.25
N TRP A 67 4.49 -22.34 3.74
CA TRP A 67 3.99 -22.54 2.38
C TRP A 67 2.57 -22.00 2.18
N THR A 68 1.71 -22.17 3.20
CA THR A 68 0.36 -21.58 3.24
C THR A 68 0.45 -20.05 3.18
N MET A 69 1.40 -19.49 3.93
CA MET A 69 1.63 -18.05 3.95
C MET A 69 2.14 -17.53 2.60
N SER A 70 3.01 -18.28 1.92
CA SER A 70 3.49 -17.93 0.58
C SER A 70 2.37 -17.80 -0.44
N ALA A 71 1.40 -18.73 -0.43
CA ALA A 71 0.26 -18.67 -1.33
C ALA A 71 -0.59 -17.41 -1.08
N ILE A 72 -0.87 -17.12 0.19
CA ILE A 72 -1.68 -15.97 0.62
C ILE A 72 -0.98 -14.65 0.25
N VAL A 73 0.32 -14.53 0.55
CA VAL A 73 1.14 -13.37 0.23
C VAL A 73 1.11 -13.09 -1.27
N THR A 74 1.32 -14.11 -2.10
CA THR A 74 1.36 -13.94 -3.56
C THR A 74 0.04 -13.42 -4.12
N LEU A 75 -1.08 -13.96 -3.62
CA LEU A 75 -2.43 -13.53 -4.02
C LEU A 75 -2.73 -12.09 -3.61
N ILE A 76 -2.46 -11.74 -2.35
CA ILE A 76 -2.84 -10.43 -1.79
C ILE A 76 -1.89 -9.33 -2.29
N GLY A 77 -0.60 -9.63 -2.49
CA GLY A 77 0.40 -8.62 -2.85
C GLY A 77 0.22 -8.01 -4.25
N ALA A 78 -0.30 -8.77 -5.21
CA ALA A 78 -0.46 -8.31 -6.60
C ALA A 78 -1.74 -7.47 -6.82
N LEU A 79 -2.78 -7.70 -6.02
CA LEU A 79 -4.08 -7.04 -6.11
C LEU A 79 -4.01 -5.51 -6.05
N PRO A 80 -3.33 -4.88 -5.08
CA PRO A 80 -3.24 -3.43 -4.97
C PRO A 80 -2.65 -2.78 -6.23
N CYS A 81 -1.58 -3.34 -6.80
CA CYS A 81 -0.94 -2.80 -8.01
C CYS A 81 -1.89 -2.83 -9.20
N PHE A 82 -2.62 -3.93 -9.37
CA PHE A 82 -3.59 -4.06 -10.46
C PHE A 82 -4.78 -3.10 -10.30
N VAL A 83 -5.33 -3.00 -9.09
CA VAL A 83 -6.45 -2.08 -8.81
C VAL A 83 -6.00 -0.62 -8.95
N GLN A 84 -4.79 -0.28 -8.51
CA GLN A 84 -4.21 1.06 -8.67
C GLN A 84 -4.05 1.43 -10.13
N PHE A 85 -3.53 0.51 -10.96
CA PHE A 85 -3.40 0.71 -12.40
C PHE A 85 -4.77 1.01 -13.05
N LEU A 86 -5.80 0.22 -12.73
CA LEU A 86 -7.14 0.45 -13.25
C LEU A 86 -7.75 1.77 -12.76
N LEU A 87 -7.51 2.12 -11.50
CA LEU A 87 -7.98 3.38 -10.92
C LEU A 87 -7.32 4.57 -11.61
N HIS A 88 -5.99 4.58 -11.75
CA HIS A 88 -5.24 5.63 -12.43
C HIS A 88 -5.70 5.79 -13.89
N ARG A 89 -5.86 4.68 -14.61
CA ARG A 89 -6.37 4.70 -15.99
C ARG A 89 -7.77 5.30 -16.09
N LYS A 90 -8.64 5.04 -15.10
CA LYS A 90 -10.01 5.58 -15.10
C LYS A 90 -10.08 7.04 -14.65
N LEU A 91 -9.16 7.48 -13.80
CA LEU A 91 -9.07 8.86 -13.32
C LEU A 91 -8.23 9.77 -14.23
N ASP A 92 -7.62 9.21 -15.27
CA ASP A 92 -6.65 9.88 -16.15
C ASP A 92 -5.49 10.51 -15.37
N VAL A 93 -5.01 9.79 -14.36
CA VAL A 93 -3.95 10.21 -13.46
C VAL A 93 -2.67 9.47 -13.84
N GLN A 94 -1.65 10.20 -14.30
CA GLN A 94 -0.37 9.62 -14.68
C GLN A 94 0.53 9.26 -13.48
N ARG A 95 0.36 9.96 -12.35
CA ARG A 95 1.19 9.78 -11.15
C ARG A 95 0.34 9.81 -9.89
N SER A 96 0.70 8.97 -8.91
CA SER A 96 0.00 8.95 -7.63
C SER A 96 0.03 10.33 -6.96
N PRO A 97 -1.09 10.85 -6.41
CA PRO A 97 -1.11 12.13 -5.71
C PRO A 97 -0.16 12.16 -4.49
N LEU A 98 0.09 11.00 -3.88
CA LEU A 98 1.07 10.88 -2.80
C LEU A 98 2.50 11.06 -3.29
N ALA A 99 2.82 10.53 -4.48
CA ALA A 99 4.15 10.66 -5.06
C ALA A 99 4.48 12.13 -5.37
N ASP A 100 3.50 12.89 -5.87
CA ASP A 100 3.66 14.33 -6.11
C ASP A 100 3.86 15.09 -4.81
N ARG A 101 3.02 14.84 -3.78
CA ARG A 101 3.17 15.48 -2.46
C ARG A 101 4.50 15.16 -1.78
N LEU A 102 4.99 13.93 -1.92
CA LEU A 102 6.29 13.52 -1.39
C LEU A 102 7.42 14.22 -2.15
N GLY A 103 7.33 14.32 -3.48
CA GLY A 103 8.25 15.07 -4.31
C GLY A 103 8.35 16.53 -3.86
N ASP A 104 7.21 17.19 -3.63
CA ASP A 104 7.17 18.57 -3.16
C ASP A 104 7.72 18.74 -1.74
N ALA A 105 7.49 17.77 -0.85
CA ALA A 105 8.03 17.78 0.51
C ALA A 105 9.56 17.61 0.52
N VAL A 106 10.08 16.66 -0.28
CA VAL A 106 11.51 16.43 -0.44
C VAL A 106 12.19 17.65 -1.07
N ALA A 107 11.60 18.22 -2.13
CA ALA A 107 12.12 19.43 -2.77
C ALA A 107 12.20 20.62 -1.80
N ARG A 108 11.20 20.80 -0.91
CA ARG A 108 11.24 21.82 0.14
C ARG A 108 12.34 21.57 1.18
N THR A 109 12.61 20.31 1.51
CA THR A 109 13.63 19.96 2.50
C THR A 109 15.04 20.11 1.93
N VAL A 110 15.24 19.76 0.66
CA VAL A 110 16.54 19.85 -0.04
C VAL A 110 16.86 21.29 -0.44
N ASN A 111 15.86 22.08 -0.86
CA ASN A 111 16.04 23.48 -1.23
C ASN A 111 15.84 24.45 -0.06
N ALA A 112 15.66 23.96 1.17
CA ALA A 112 15.69 24.83 2.33
C ALA A 112 17.09 25.47 2.36
N PRO A 113 17.20 26.81 2.22
CA PRO A 113 18.50 27.45 2.29
C PRO A 113 19.11 27.13 3.66
N ASP A 114 20.42 26.85 3.69
CA ASP A 114 21.24 26.74 4.91
C ASP A 114 21.30 28.09 5.67
N HIS A 115 20.15 28.66 5.99
CA HIS A 115 20.00 29.79 6.90
C HIS A 115 19.76 29.22 8.28
N GLU A 116 20.87 28.84 8.93
CA GLU A 116 21.10 28.79 10.38
C GLU A 116 22.13 27.69 10.73
N ARG A 117 23.40 27.95 10.41
CA ARG A 117 24.52 27.47 11.21
C ARG A 117 25.47 28.62 11.48
#